data_AF-A0A7Z2PUT1-F1
#
_entry.id   AF-A0A7Z2PUT1-F1
#
_cell.length_a   1.000
_cell.length_b   1.000
_cell.length_c   1.000
_cell.angle_alpha   90.00
_cell.angle_beta   90.00
_cell.angle_gamma   90.00
#
_symmetry.space_group_name_H-M   'P 1'
#
loop_
_entity.id
_entity.type
_entity.pdbx_description
1 polymer ?
#
loop_
_entity_poly.entity_id
_entity_poly.type
_entity_poly.pdbx_seq_one_letter_code
_entity_poly.pdbx_strand_id
1 'polypeptide(L)'
;MLLLPLAAAILPSSGFACSFVSVEASTKAALATSALYWAISILLGGIIICFEIFQRRWPFISIVTAALLISHPHRTVRPVYWPDCNFINVQMSQAVLAALLAILAYRVLGMLLAYRRSKRSTA
;
A
#
# COMPACT_ATOMS: atom_id res chain seq x y z
N MET A 1 -14.35 2.71 -13.83
CA MET A 1 -14.81 3.10 -12.47
C MET A 1 -14.00 2.42 -11.35
N LEU A 2 -12.69 2.16 -11.54
CA LEU A 2 -11.81 1.49 -10.56
C LEU A 2 -10.92 2.48 -9.76
N LEU A 3 -10.94 3.77 -10.12
CA LEU A 3 -10.09 4.79 -9.50
C LEU A 3 -10.67 5.33 -8.18
N LEU A 4 -11.99 5.27 -7.99
CA LEU A 4 -12.65 5.70 -6.74
C LEU A 4 -12.24 4.88 -5.51
N PRO A 5 -12.23 3.53 -5.53
CA PRO A 5 -11.81 2.75 -4.36
C PRO A 5 -10.31 2.88 -4.09
N LEU A 6 -9.50 3.08 -5.14
CA LEU A 6 -8.07 3.35 -4.99
C LEU A 6 -7.83 4.71 -4.33
N ALA A 7 -8.57 5.74 -4.73
CA ALA A 7 -8.52 7.06 -4.10
C ALA A 7 -8.99 7.02 -2.64
N ALA A 8 -10.07 6.29 -2.35
CA ALA A 8 -10.57 6.12 -0.98
C ALA A 8 -9.59 5.36 -0.08
N ALA A 9 -8.75 4.48 -0.63
CA ALA A 9 -7.70 3.79 0.11
C ALA A 9 -6.45 4.67 0.36
N ILE A 10 -6.24 5.71 -0.47
CA ILE A 10 -5.09 6.64 -0.37
C ILE A 10 -5.40 7.82 0.55
N LEU A 11 -6.68 8.23 0.66
CA LEU A 11 -7.08 9.26 1.61
C LEU A 11 -6.82 8.73 3.03
N PRO A 12 -5.94 9.39 3.82
CA PRO A 12 -5.71 9.00 5.19
C PRO A 12 -7.04 9.17 5.92
N SER A 13 -7.70 8.06 6.21
CA SER A 13 -8.71 8.00 7.25
C SER A 13 -7.99 8.05 8.59
N SER A 14 -7.36 9.20 8.88
CA SER A 14 -7.15 9.59 10.27
C SER A 14 -8.55 9.73 10.83
N GLY A 15 -9.06 8.63 11.40
CA GLY A 15 -10.32 8.63 12.12
C GLY A 15 -10.18 9.61 13.27
N PHE A 16 -10.52 10.87 13.03
CA PHE A 16 -10.82 11.86 14.04
C PHE A 16 -12.14 11.45 14.70
N ALA A 17 -12.08 10.35 15.45
CA ALA A 17 -13.18 9.80 16.19
C ALA A 17 -12.65 9.32 17.53
N CYS A 18 -12.09 10.25 18.30
CA CYS A 18 -12.25 10.18 19.76
C CYS A 18 -13.75 10.39 20.08
N SER A 19 -14.62 9.50 19.61
CA SER A 19 -15.92 9.31 20.22
C SER A 19 -15.68 8.44 21.45
N PHE A 20 -16.46 8.66 22.51
CA PHE A 20 -16.39 8.07 23.85
C PHE A 20 -16.50 6.52 23.92
N VAL A 21 -16.07 5.81 22.88
CA VAL A 21 -15.99 4.35 22.80
C VAL A 21 -14.67 3.92 23.45
N SER A 22 -14.74 2.90 24.30
CA SER A 22 -13.60 2.41 25.10
C SER A 22 -12.31 2.24 24.27
N VAL A 23 -11.16 2.49 24.90
CA VAL A 23 -9.82 2.29 24.30
C VAL A 23 -9.70 0.91 23.64
N GLU A 24 -10.34 -0.10 24.22
CA GLU A 24 -10.39 -1.46 23.69
C GLU A 24 -11.11 -1.54 22.32
N ALA A 25 -12.26 -0.89 22.17
CA ALA A 25 -13.01 -0.89 20.92
C ALA A 25 -12.25 -0.17 19.79
N SER A 26 -11.65 0.97 20.09
CA SER A 26 -10.82 1.72 19.14
C SER A 26 -9.59 0.93 18.72
N THR A 27 -8.97 0.19 19.65
CA THR A 27 -7.82 -0.68 19.35
C THR A 27 -8.22 -1.85 18.45
N LYS A 28 -9.37 -2.50 18.71
CA LYS A 28 -9.91 -3.57 17.85
C LYS A 28 -10.21 -3.07 16.43
N ALA A 29 -10.81 -1.89 16.31
CA ALA A 29 -11.07 -1.27 15.01
C ALA A 29 -9.75 -0.99 14.26
N ALA A 30 -8.75 -0.40 14.92
CA ALA A 30 -7.44 -0.11 14.32
C ALA A 30 -6.71 -1.37 13.84
N LEU A 31 -6.78 -2.47 14.61
CA LEU A 31 -6.25 -3.76 14.20
C LEU A 31 -6.93 -4.31 12.95
N ALA A 32 -8.26 -4.22 12.87
CA ALA A 32 -9.02 -4.64 11.70
C ALA A 32 -8.67 -3.81 10.46
N THR A 33 -8.51 -2.48 10.62
CA THR A 33 -8.08 -1.61 9.52
C THR A 33 -6.66 -1.92 9.06
N SER A 34 -5.73 -2.14 9.99
CA SER A 34 -4.35 -2.54 9.68
C SER A 34 -4.28 -3.90 8.96
N ALA A 35 -5.12 -4.87 9.36
CA ALA A 35 -5.23 -6.16 8.66
C ALA A 35 -5.75 -5.99 7.22
N LEU A 36 -6.71 -5.10 7.01
CA LEU A 36 -7.25 -4.80 5.67
C LEU A 36 -6.16 -4.18 4.78
N TYR A 37 -5.40 -3.20 5.29
CA TYR A 37 -4.26 -2.64 4.56
C TYR A 37 -3.16 -3.68 4.25
N TRP A 38 -2.92 -4.61 5.17
CA TRP A 38 -2.00 -5.71 4.93
C TRP A 38 -2.47 -6.63 3.80
N ALA A 39 -3.75 -7.01 3.78
CA ALA A 39 -4.33 -7.83 2.72
C ALA A 39 -4.25 -7.14 1.35
N ILE A 40 -4.60 -5.85 1.28
CA ILE A 40 -4.49 -5.05 0.04
C ILE A 40 -3.02 -4.97 -0.42
N SER A 41 -2.10 -4.73 0.52
CA SER A 41 -0.67 -4.63 0.21
C SER A 41 -0.13 -5.94 -0.37
N ILE A 42 -0.51 -7.10 0.18
CA ILE A 42 -0.14 -8.41 -0.38
C ILE A 42 -0.63 -8.56 -1.82
N LEU A 43 -1.89 -8.23 -2.10
CA LEU A 43 -2.43 -8.31 -3.45
C LEU A 43 -1.66 -7.41 -4.43
N LEU A 44 -1.41 -6.16 -4.04
CA LEU A 44 -0.64 -5.20 -4.84
C LEU A 44 0.81 -5.65 -5.06
N GLY A 45 1.50 -6.10 -4.02
CA GLY A 45 2.86 -6.58 -4.12
C GLY A 45 2.97 -7.86 -4.96
N GLY A 46 1.99 -8.77 -4.85
CA GLY A 46 1.89 -9.94 -5.72
C GLY A 46 1.74 -9.56 -7.20
N ILE A 47 0.89 -8.57 -7.51
CA ILE A 47 0.76 -8.03 -8.87
C ILE A 47 2.11 -7.46 -9.35
N ILE A 48 2.80 -6.66 -8.54
CA ILE A 48 4.11 -6.08 -8.89
C ILE A 48 5.13 -7.19 -9.19
N ILE A 49 5.25 -8.20 -8.33
CA ILE A 49 6.20 -9.31 -8.50
C ILE A 49 5.88 -10.11 -9.77
N CYS A 50 4.62 -10.50 -9.98
CA CYS A 50 4.19 -11.19 -11.20
C CYS A 50 4.54 -10.36 -12.45
N PHE A 51 4.35 -9.04 -12.36
CA PHE A 51 4.67 -8.12 -13.43
C PHE A 51 6.17 -8.07 -13.74
N GLU A 52 7.02 -8.03 -12.71
CA GLU A 52 8.47 -8.04 -12.84
C GLU A 52 8.98 -9.32 -13.50
N ILE A 53 8.48 -10.47 -13.03
CA ILE A 53 8.83 -11.79 -13.55
C ILE A 53 8.43 -11.88 -15.03
N PHE A 54 7.22 -11.44 -15.37
CA PHE A 54 6.72 -11.46 -16.74
C PHE A 54 7.56 -10.57 -17.68
N GLN A 55 8.01 -9.41 -17.20
CA GLN A 55 8.86 -8.51 -17.99
C GLN A 55 10.35 -8.90 -18.00
N ARG A 56 10.77 -9.97 -17.30
CA ARG A 56 12.18 -10.35 -17.10
C ARG A 56 13.06 -9.16 -16.69
N ARG A 57 12.51 -8.24 -15.90
CA ARG A 57 13.23 -7.04 -15.44
C ARG A 57 13.98 -7.33 -14.14
N TRP A 58 14.88 -6.40 -13.81
CA TRP A 58 15.75 -6.49 -12.64
C TRP A 58 14.99 -6.90 -11.37
N PRO A 59 15.41 -7.98 -10.67
CA PRO A 59 14.68 -8.54 -9.52
C PRO A 59 14.70 -7.64 -8.28
N PHE A 60 15.44 -6.53 -8.32
CA PHE A 60 15.60 -5.63 -7.19
C PHE A 60 14.27 -5.10 -6.66
N ILE A 61 13.34 -4.70 -7.55
CA ILE A 61 12.03 -4.17 -7.11
C ILE A 61 11.16 -5.29 -6.53
N SER A 62 11.25 -6.52 -7.05
CA SER A 62 10.61 -7.70 -6.46
C SER A 62 11.15 -8.00 -5.06
N ILE A 63 12.47 -7.89 -4.86
CA ILE A 63 13.11 -8.06 -3.55
C ILE A 63 12.64 -6.97 -2.58
N VAL A 64 12.63 -5.70 -3.00
CA VAL A 64 12.15 -4.58 -2.17
C VAL A 64 10.67 -4.75 -1.82
N THR A 65 9.85 -5.15 -2.78
CA THR A 65 8.42 -5.41 -2.58
C THR A 65 8.21 -6.56 -1.59
N ALA A 66 8.94 -7.66 -1.76
CA ALA A 66 8.88 -8.80 -0.84
C ALA A 66 9.34 -8.41 0.57
N ALA A 67 10.42 -7.63 0.69
CA ALA A 67 10.90 -7.12 1.97
C ALA A 67 9.83 -6.27 2.67
N LEU A 68 9.21 -5.32 1.96
CA LEU A 68 8.12 -4.48 2.49
C LEU A 68 6.90 -5.29 2.95
N LEU A 69 6.56 -6.37 2.23
CA LEU A 69 5.46 -7.27 2.62
C LEU A 69 5.80 -8.13 3.84
N ILE A 70 7.03 -8.63 3.93
CA ILE A 70 7.49 -9.44 5.07
C ILE A 70 7.59 -8.57 6.33
N SER A 71 8.16 -7.37 6.20
CA SER A 71 8.34 -6.42 7.31
C SER A 71 7.09 -5.57 7.58
N HIS A 72 5.91 -5.97 7.10
CA HIS A 72 4.73 -5.13 7.12
C HIS A 72 4.34 -4.72 8.57
N PRO A 73 4.04 -3.43 8.82
CA PRO A 73 3.76 -2.87 10.14
C PRO A 73 2.67 -3.59 10.93
N HIS A 74 1.72 -4.21 10.24
CA HIS A 74 0.70 -5.07 10.86
C HIS A 74 1.29 -6.19 11.74
N ARG A 75 2.44 -6.76 11.35
CA ARG A 75 3.12 -7.83 12.11
C ARG A 75 4.22 -7.30 13.02
N THR A 76 4.88 -6.23 12.62
CA THR A 76 6.11 -5.75 13.27
C THR A 76 5.86 -4.65 14.31
N VAL A 77 4.76 -3.90 14.17
CA VAL A 77 4.45 -2.75 15.03
C VAL A 77 3.25 -3.05 15.90
N ARG A 78 3.44 -2.95 17.22
CA ARG A 78 2.33 -3.09 18.19
C ARG A 78 1.32 -1.95 18.01
N PRO A 79 0.02 -2.20 18.17
CA PRO A 79 -0.99 -1.14 18.18
C PRO A 79 -0.81 -0.29 19.44
N VAL A 80 -0.09 0.82 19.32
CA VAL A 80 0.08 1.79 20.41
C VAL A 80 -0.95 2.90 20.20
N TYR A 81 -1.84 3.06 21.17
CA TYR A 81 -2.82 4.14 21.22
C TYR A 81 -2.16 5.44 21.67
N TRP A 82 -2.22 6.48 20.85
CA TRP A 82 -1.75 7.82 21.20
C TRP A 82 -2.89 8.72 21.70
N PRO A 83 -2.57 9.77 22.49
CA PRO A 83 -3.54 10.74 22.98
C PRO A 83 -4.37 11.39 21.87
N ASP A 84 -3.80 11.51 20.67
CA ASP A 84 -4.45 12.09 19.49
C ASP A 84 -5.39 11.10 18.76
N CYS A 85 -5.75 9.97 19.39
CA CYS A 85 -6.49 8.85 18.78
C CYS A 85 -5.86 8.29 17.50
N ASN A 86 -4.56 8.53 17.31
CA ASN A 86 -3.79 8.01 16.20
C ASN A 86 -3.16 6.66 16.55
N PHE A 87 -3.13 5.77 15.58
CA PHE A 87 -2.54 4.45 15.72
C PHE A 87 -1.35 4.31 14.75
N ILE A 88 -0.14 4.20 15.31
CA ILE A 88 1.10 4.11 14.52
C ILE A 88 1.06 2.94 13.54
N ASN A 89 0.51 1.78 13.95
CA ASN A 89 0.41 0.61 13.08
C ASN A 89 -0.44 0.88 11.82
N VAL A 90 -1.52 1.67 11.94
CA VAL A 90 -2.36 2.06 10.81
C VAL A 90 -1.63 3.03 9.90
N GLN A 91 -1.01 4.07 10.45
CA GLN A 91 -0.25 5.07 9.68
C GLN A 91 0.91 4.43 8.90
N MET A 92 1.67 3.54 9.56
CA MET A 92 2.76 2.83 8.91
C MET A 92 2.24 1.85 7.84
N SER A 93 1.09 1.19 8.07
CA SER A 93 0.47 0.33 7.05
C SER A 93 0.01 1.13 5.83
N GLN A 94 -0.53 2.34 6.04
CA GLN A 94 -0.88 3.26 4.95
C GLN A 94 0.36 3.71 4.17
N ALA A 95 1.47 3.99 4.86
CA ALA A 95 2.74 4.36 4.21
C ALA A 95 3.27 3.24 3.31
N VAL A 96 3.21 1.97 3.75
CA VAL A 96 3.59 0.82 2.92
C VAL A 96 2.70 0.70 1.69
N LEU A 97 1.38 0.84 1.86
CA LEU A 97 0.44 0.82 0.74
C LEU A 97 0.74 1.94 -0.27
N ALA A 98 0.99 3.16 0.20
CA ALA A 98 1.35 4.30 -0.63
C ALA A 98 2.65 4.05 -1.41
N ALA A 99 3.66 3.45 -0.78
CA ALA A 99 4.90 3.08 -1.45
C ALA A 99 4.67 2.04 -2.56
N LEU A 100 3.86 0.99 -2.29
CA LEU A 100 3.51 -0.02 -3.31
C LEU A 100 2.76 0.60 -4.50
N LEU A 101 1.83 1.52 -4.23
CA LEU A 101 1.11 2.24 -5.28
C LEU A 101 2.04 3.14 -6.11
N ALA A 102 2.99 3.82 -5.47
CA ALA A 102 3.98 4.63 -6.18
C ALA A 102 4.89 3.78 -7.09
N ILE A 103 5.33 2.61 -6.61
CA ILE A 103 6.10 1.64 -7.42
C ILE A 103 5.27 1.17 -8.63
N LEU A 104 4.01 0.79 -8.39
CA LEU A 104 3.11 0.37 -9.47
C LEU A 104 2.89 1.49 -10.50
N ALA A 105 2.62 2.72 -10.05
CA ALA A 105 2.42 3.88 -10.91
C ALA A 105 3.68 4.17 -11.75
N TYR A 106 4.86 4.13 -11.14
CA TYR A 106 6.14 4.28 -11.84
C TYR A 106 6.31 3.22 -12.94
N ARG A 107 5.96 1.96 -12.65
CA ARG A 107 6.01 0.87 -13.64
C ARG A 107 5.03 1.11 -14.79
N VAL A 108 3.80 1.49 -14.50
CA VAL A 108 2.78 1.77 -15.51
C VAL A 108 3.18 2.95 -16.39
N LEU A 109 3.66 4.05 -15.80
CA LEU A 109 4.16 5.20 -16.58
C LEU A 109 5.34 4.82 -17.47
N GLY A 110 6.32 4.07 -16.94
CA GLY A 110 7.48 3.63 -17.72
C GLY A 110 7.10 2.82 -18.95
N MET A 111 6.07 1.97 -18.84
CA MET A 111 5.53 1.24 -19.98
C MET A 111 4.79 2.11 -20.98
N LEU A 112 3.94 3.01 -20.51
CA LEU A 112 3.20 3.92 -21.38
C LEU A 112 4.15 4.80 -22.20
N LEU A 113 5.24 5.26 -21.58
CA LEU A 113 6.28 6.03 -22.26
C LEU A 113 7.06 5.17 -23.27
N ALA A 114 7.42 3.93 -22.92
CA ALA A 114 8.09 3.01 -23.83
C ALA A 114 7.21 2.66 -25.05
N TYR A 115 5.93 2.41 -24.83
CA TYR A 115 4.95 2.14 -25.89
C TYR A 115 4.79 3.34 -26.83
N ARG A 116 4.70 4.57 -26.28
CA ARG A 116 4.63 5.79 -27.09
C ARG A 116 5.89 6.02 -27.93
N ARG A 117 7.09 5.76 -27.38
CA ARG A 117 8.35 5.85 -28.16
C ARG A 117 8.38 4.83 -29.30
N SER A 118 8.01 3.58 -29.02
CA SER A 118 7.96 2.53 -30.04
C SER A 118 7.03 2.89 -31.19
N LYS A 119 5.83 3.41 -30.89
CA LYS A 119 4.85 3.81 -31.92
C LYS A 119 5.33 5.00 -32.76
N ARG A 120 6.15 5.89 -32.20
CA ARG A 120 6.69 7.06 -32.90
C ARG A 120 7.87 6.72 -33.82
N SER A 121 8.55 5.59 -33.60
CA SER A 121 9.66 5.13 -34.45
C SER A 121 9.20 4.40 -35.72
N THR A 122 7.94 3.96 -35.76
CA THR A 122 7.34 3.22 -36.88
C THR A 122 6.45 4.08 -37.78
N ALA A 123 6.36 5.38 -37.51
CA ALA A 123 5.63 6.37 -38.30
C ALA A 123 6.64 7.36 -38.90
#